data_AF-A0A200HJJ2-F1
#
_entry.id   AF-A0A200HJJ2-F1
#
_cell.length_a   1.000
_cell.length_b   1.000
_cell.length_c   1.000
_cell.angle_alpha   90.00
_cell.angle_beta   90.00
_cell.angle_gamma   90.00
#
_symmetry.space_group_name_H-M   'P 1'
#
loop_
_entity.id
_entity.type
_entity.pdbx_description
1 polymer ?
#
loop_
_entity_poly.entity_id
_entity_poly.type
_entity_poly.pdbx_seq_one_letter_code
_entity_poly.pdbx_strand_id
1 'polypeptide(L)'
;MTEIWFDERDDAETFLEGLELETEPRRVGFAGEEDDEDHAWVVLLDHPDAEVMKRADELGGWVPEAEVPVAPAEPLDLPAAPRRLKNPDPSRGR
;
A
#
# COMPACT_ATOMS: atom_id res chain seq x y z
N MET A 1 -12.48 -0.17 -14.19
CA MET A 1 -12.40 -1.24 -13.17
C MET A 1 -11.59 -0.70 -12.01
N THR A 2 -12.22 -0.65 -10.83
CA THR A 2 -11.63 -0.18 -9.58
C THR A 2 -11.30 -1.39 -8.73
N GLU A 3 -10.09 -1.42 -8.18
CA GLU A 3 -9.63 -2.49 -7.31
C GLU A 3 -9.77 -2.02 -5.85
N ILE A 4 -10.62 -2.69 -5.09
CA ILE A 4 -10.81 -2.43 -3.66
C ILE A 4 -10.11 -3.53 -2.89
N TRP A 5 -9.22 -3.15 -2.00
CA TRP A 5 -8.35 -4.05 -1.24
C TRP A 5 -8.85 -4.14 0.20
N PHE A 6 -8.78 -5.33 0.77
CA PHE A 6 -9.18 -5.66 2.14
C PHE A 6 -8.08 -6.49 2.80
N ASP A 7 -7.90 -6.30 4.11
CA ASP A 7 -6.94 -7.05 4.91
C ASP A 7 -7.48 -8.45 5.22
N GLU A 8 -8.75 -8.52 5.62
CA GLU A 8 -9.43 -9.76 5.97
C GLU A 8 -10.33 -10.25 4.83
N ARG A 9 -10.38 -11.57 4.64
CA ARG A 9 -11.26 -12.21 3.65
C ARG A 9 -12.74 -11.96 3.96
N ASP A 10 -13.10 -11.98 5.24
CA ASP A 10 -14.48 -11.86 5.72
C ASP A 10 -15.09 -10.50 5.36
N ASP A 11 -14.30 -9.42 5.43
CA ASP A 11 -14.73 -8.08 5.01
C ASP A 11 -14.96 -8.00 3.50
N ALA A 12 -14.07 -8.60 2.70
CA ALA A 12 -14.24 -8.66 1.25
C ALA A 12 -15.50 -9.46 0.85
N GLU A 13 -15.77 -10.59 1.53
CA GLU A 13 -16.97 -11.41 1.32
C GLU A 13 -18.24 -10.65 1.74
N THR A 14 -18.24 -10.03 2.93
CA THR A 14 -19.35 -9.21 3.43
C THR A 14 -19.66 -8.03 2.50
N PHE A 15 -18.63 -7.41 1.93
CA PHE A 15 -18.78 -6.35 0.95
C PHE A 15 -19.47 -6.85 -0.33
N LEU A 16 -19.04 -8.00 -0.86
CA LEU A 16 -19.61 -8.63 -2.04
C LEU A 16 -21.06 -9.10 -1.84
N GLU A 17 -21.35 -9.70 -0.68
CA GLU A 17 -22.72 -10.08 -0.28
C GLU A 17 -23.62 -8.84 -0.20
N GLY A 18 -23.10 -7.72 0.32
CA GLY A 18 -23.82 -6.44 0.38
C GLY A 18 -24.12 -5.80 -0.97
N LEU A 19 -23.38 -6.19 -2.02
CA LEU A 19 -23.60 -5.76 -3.40
C LEU A 19 -24.41 -6.78 -4.22
N GLU A 20 -24.78 -7.92 -3.62
CA GLU A 20 -25.46 -9.04 -4.28
C GLU A 20 -24.70 -9.53 -5.54
N LEU A 21 -23.36 -9.46 -5.50
CA LEU A 21 -22.49 -9.87 -6.60
C LEU A 21 -21.96 -11.28 -6.38
N GLU A 22 -22.18 -12.16 -7.35
CA GLU A 22 -21.53 -13.48 -7.45
C GLU A 22 -20.10 -13.33 -7.97
N THR A 23 -19.26 -12.59 -7.24
CA THR A 23 -17.83 -12.43 -7.52
C THR A 23 -17.02 -12.96 -6.35
N GLU A 24 -15.87 -13.54 -6.64
CA GLU A 24 -14.94 -14.05 -5.62
C GLU A 24 -13.78 -13.05 -5.44
N PRO A 25 -13.40 -12.71 -4.20
CA PRO A 25 -12.25 -11.84 -3.96
C PRO A 25 -10.97 -12.57 -4.35
N ARG A 26 -10.03 -11.85 -4.97
CA ARG A 26 -8.75 -12.40 -5.42
C ARG A 26 -7.65 -12.10 -4.41
N ARG A 27 -6.93 -13.13 -3.97
CA ARG A 27 -5.73 -12.97 -3.13
C ARG A 27 -4.58 -12.46 -4.00
N VAL A 28 -4.00 -11.31 -3.64
CA VAL A 28 -2.88 -10.70 -4.38
C VAL A 28 -1.72 -10.50 -3.42
N GLY A 29 -0.54 -11.02 -3.76
CA GLY A 29 0.67 -10.85 -2.93
C GLY A 29 1.34 -9.50 -3.22
N PHE A 30 1.86 -8.84 -2.18
CA PHE A 30 2.77 -7.71 -2.36
C PHE A 30 4.08 -8.19 -3.01
N ALA A 31 4.66 -7.38 -3.89
CA ALA A 31 5.82 -7.77 -4.68
C ALA A 31 7.08 -8.00 -3.80
N GLY A 32 7.35 -9.26 -3.42
CA GLY A 32 8.68 -9.71 -3.00
C GLY A 32 8.83 -10.26 -1.57
N GLU A 33 7.78 -10.32 -0.77
CA GLU A 33 7.82 -10.97 0.55
C GLU A 33 6.84 -12.16 0.55
N GLU A 34 7.37 -13.38 0.59
CA GLU A 34 6.62 -14.63 0.75
C GLU A 34 6.19 -14.83 2.22
N ASP A 35 5.64 -13.79 2.84
CA ASP A 35 5.04 -13.90 4.17
C ASP A 35 3.54 -14.14 3.97
N ASP A 36 3.13 -15.41 4.06
CA ASP A 36 1.74 -15.89 3.88
C ASP A 36 0.73 -15.18 4.82
N GLU A 37 1.19 -14.36 5.77
CA GLU A 37 0.40 -13.66 6.79
C GLU A 37 0.00 -12.21 6.39
N ASP A 38 0.55 -11.62 5.31
CA ASP A 38 0.30 -10.21 4.91
C ASP A 38 -0.38 -10.08 3.52
N HIS A 39 -1.25 -11.03 3.18
CA HIS A 39 -1.92 -11.05 1.87
C HIS A 39 -3.27 -10.34 1.90
N ALA A 40 -3.37 -9.26 1.12
CA ALA A 40 -4.64 -8.57 0.90
C ALA A 40 -5.56 -9.31 -0.09
N TRP A 41 -6.86 -9.10 0.10
CA TRP A 41 -7.95 -9.57 -0.75
C TRP A 41 -8.46 -8.43 -1.63
N VAL A 42 -8.55 -8.67 -2.93
CA VAL A 42 -8.92 -7.66 -3.91
C VAL A 42 -10.24 -7.99 -4.57
N VAL A 43 -11.15 -7.02 -4.55
CA VAL A 43 -12.42 -7.03 -5.25
C VAL A 43 -12.35 -6.08 -6.44
N LEU A 44 -12.61 -6.60 -7.64
CA LEU A 44 -12.67 -5.82 -8.87
C LEU A 44 -14.11 -5.42 -9.16
N LEU A 45 -14.40 -4.12 -9.13
CA LEU A 45 -15.70 -3.58 -9.49
C LEU A 45 -15.64 -2.75 -10.76
N ASP A 46 -16.67 -2.88 -11.60
CA ASP A 46 -16.85 -2.00 -12.75
C ASP A 46 -17.66 -0.78 -12.32
N HIS A 47 -17.00 0.38 -12.28
CA HIS A 47 -17.60 1.67 -11.92
C HIS A 47 -18.35 1.68 -10.57
N PRO A 48 -17.67 1.54 -9.42
CA PRO A 48 -18.34 1.65 -8.11
C PRO A 48 -18.89 3.06 -7.87
N ASP A 49 -20.15 3.14 -7.45
CA ASP A 49 -20.78 4.39 -7.01
C ASP A 49 -20.23 4.86 -5.65
N ALA A 50 -20.52 6.11 -5.28
CA ALA A 50 -20.08 6.68 -4.01
C ALA A 50 -20.58 5.90 -2.77
N GLU A 51 -21.78 5.29 -2.84
CA GLU A 51 -22.29 4.44 -1.75
C GLU A 51 -21.49 3.14 -1.61
N VAL A 52 -21.06 2.57 -2.73
CA VAL A 52 -20.20 1.38 -2.77
C VAL A 52 -18.84 1.70 -2.16
N MET A 53 -18.25 2.83 -2.53
CA MET A 53 -16.97 3.29 -1.97
C MET A 53 -17.06 3.56 -0.47
N LYS A 54 -18.17 4.15 0.00
CA LYS A 54 -18.40 4.36 1.43
C LYS A 54 -18.51 3.03 2.18
N ARG A 55 -19.23 2.05 1.62
CA ARG A 55 -19.38 0.74 2.26
C ARG A 55 -18.05 -0.01 2.33
N ALA A 56 -17.20 0.12 1.31
CA ALA A 56 -15.84 -0.40 1.36
C ALA A 56 -15.05 0.24 2.51
N ASP A 57 -15.08 1.57 2.66
CA ASP A 57 -14.44 2.30 3.77
C ASP A 57 -14.96 1.85 5.15
N GLU A 58 -16.27 1.60 5.29
CA GLU A 58 -16.88 1.09 6.53
C GLU A 58 -16.40 -0.32 6.91
N LEU A 59 -16.00 -1.13 5.93
CA LEU A 59 -15.45 -2.48 6.08
C LEU A 59 -13.91 -2.48 6.07
N GLY A 60 -13.28 -1.32 6.25
CA GLY A 60 -11.82 -1.19 6.26
C GLY A 60 -11.15 -1.37 4.90
N GLY A 61 -11.92 -1.37 3.81
CA GLY A 61 -11.42 -1.47 2.46
C GLY A 61 -10.77 -0.18 1.98
N TRP A 62 -9.66 -0.30 1.24
CA TRP A 62 -8.96 0.84 0.64
C TRP A 62 -8.80 0.64 -0.87
N VAL A 63 -8.72 1.75 -1.60
CA VAL A 63 -8.38 1.72 -3.03
C VAL A 63 -6.93 2.21 -3.15
N PRO A 64 -5.98 1.37 -3.58
CA PRO A 64 -4.64 1.85 -3.86
C PRO A 64 -4.73 2.87 -4.98
N GLU A 65 -4.07 4.01 -4.78
CA GLU A 65 -3.85 4.93 -5.87
C GLU A 65 -3.01 4.18 -6.90
N ALA A 66 -3.55 4.01 -8.11
CA ALA A 66 -2.81 3.39 -9.20
C ALA A 66 -1.45 4.07 -9.25
N GLU A 67 -0.37 3.30 -9.08
CA GLU A 67 0.98 3.80 -9.12
C GLU A 67 1.18 4.50 -10.46
N VAL A 68 0.94 5.82 -10.48
CA VAL A 68 1.36 6.65 -11.59
C VAL A 68 2.86 6.43 -11.65
N PRO A 69 3.40 5.91 -12.76
CA PRO A 69 4.83 5.69 -12.84
C PRO A 69 5.47 7.06 -12.65
N VAL A 70 5.99 7.28 -11.44
CA VAL A 70 6.68 8.51 -11.12
C VAL A 70 7.86 8.48 -12.07
N ALA A 71 7.86 9.43 -13.02
CA ALA A 71 8.99 9.58 -13.92
C ALA A 71 10.24 9.60 -13.04
N PRO A 72 11.27 8.79 -13.35
CA PRO A 72 12.43 8.66 -12.47
C PRO A 72 12.95 10.05 -12.16
N ALA A 73 12.83 10.45 -10.90
CA ALA A 73 13.27 11.76 -10.46
C ALA A 73 14.73 11.92 -10.85
N GLU A 74 15.09 13.10 -11.38
CA GLU A 74 16.47 13.41 -11.72
C GLU A 74 17.35 13.08 -10.51
N PRO A 75 18.49 12.38 -10.69
CA PRO A 75 19.31 11.95 -9.58
C PRO A 75 19.72 13.17 -8.75
N LEU A 76 19.34 13.17 -7.46
CA LEU A 76 19.69 14.24 -6.55
C LEU A 76 21.22 14.36 -6.48
N ASP A 77 21.72 15.60 -6.58
CA ASP A 77 23.15 15.90 -6.47
C ASP A 77 23.59 15.73 -5.01
N LEU A 78 23.91 14.49 -4.65
CA LEU A 78 24.39 14.15 -3.31
C LEU A 78 25.85 14.57 -3.15
N PRO A 79 26.26 15.04 -1.97
CA PRO A 79 27.66 15.36 -1.70
C PRO A 79 28.53 14.11 -1.89
N ALA A 80 29.61 14.25 -2.67
CA ALA A 80 30.53 13.15 -3.03
C ALA A 80 31.25 12.49 -1.85
N ALA A 81 31.15 13.06 -0.64
CA ALA A 81 31.73 12.49 0.57
C ALA A 81 30.83 12.73 1.80
N PRO A 82 30.78 11.77 2.74
CA PRO A 82 30.04 11.92 3.99
C PRO A 82 30.65 13.02 4.88
N ARG A 83 29.81 13.88 5.46
CA ARG A 83 30.24 14.87 6.47
C ARG A 83 30.70 14.16 7.75
N ARG A 84 32.00 14.17 8.02
CA ARG A 84 32.57 13.67 9.28
C ARG A 84 32.36 14.69 10.40
N LEU A 85 31.45 14.41 11.32
CA LEU A 85 31.10 15.27 12.45
C LEU A 85 31.83 14.94 13.77
N LYS A 86 32.95 14.20 13.72
CA LYS A 86 33.74 13.90 14.93
C LYS A 86 34.98 14.80 14.96
N ASN A 87 34.97 15.78 15.85
CA ASN A 87 36.14 16.55 16.23
C ASN A 87 36.85 15.80 17.37
N PRO A 88 38.06 15.25 17.18
CA PRO A 88 38.87 14.84 18.31
C PRO A 88 39.40 16.11 18.97
N ASP A 89 38.86 16.49 20.13
CA ASP A 89 39.49 17.48 21.00
C ASP A 89 40.88 16.98 21.41
N PRO A 90 41.99 17.64 21.02
CA PRO A 90 43.33 17.20 21.37
C PRO A 90 43.84 17.94 22.62
N SER A 91 43.03 18.15 23.66
CA SER A 91 43.42 19.00 24.80
C SER A 91 42.88 18.55 26.15
N ARG A 92 43.22 17.33 26.59
CA ARG A 92 43.30 17.02 28.04
C ARG A 92 44.29 15.90 28.34
N GLY A 93 45.57 16.26 28.33
CA GLY A 93 46.67 15.40 28.74
C GLY A 93 47.91 16.22 29.05
N ARG A 94 47.94 16.86 30.21
CA ARG A 94 49.15 17.26 30.93
C ARG A 94 48.86 17.42 32.40
#